data_AF-A0A535CMY4-F1
#
_entry.id   AF-A0A535CMY4-F1
#
_cell.length_a   1.000
_cell.length_b   1.000
_cell.length_c   1.000
_cell.angle_alpha   90.00
_cell.angle_beta   90.00
_cell.angle_gamma   90.00
#
_symmetry.space_group_name_H-M   'P 1'
#
loop_
_entity.id
_entity.type
_entity.pdbx_description
1 polymer ?
#
loop_
_entity_poly.entity_id
_entity_poly.type
_entity_poly.pdbx_seq_one_letter_code
_entity_poly.pdbx_strand_id
1 'polypeptide(L)'
;LLDDSARGIVHHPVESLHQKIGIVDGTHAFAGGLDPVIELGGHFDHWDTSGHLFSSPLRRNSEDPNPYPWHDVHAHIEGPAAGDVEYNFRQRWNDLVQRHSWDNALLLTEHPPAPPLESKSVVQIARTIPEHTYSFQPLIVRGIAEIYAHALSNVQHFVYLENQYFWLHTYIGIDIPFLGKDNPEMERNLHELAAALQRGASVGIVLPDHPDPGRGNADDALKCLREAAADAVKERRLVVFTLGTSTHKEDGEHYRPIYIHAKVAIVDDLWSTAGSANLNNRGLRDDTEMNVATLDAELAYSLRLLLWSEHLGLLNDDDLLFLLRHLAYQRQRPPEDSRARELWHYLQETLADPLVGLRLMYDRAEDNLRRYKARQPLVGHLLPYLTAEDAPQEGLPCHEERGWIEQA
;
A
#
# COMPACT_ATOMS: atom_id res chain seq x y z
N LEU A 1 -13.91 9.37 -26.09
CA LEU A 1 -14.31 8.07 -25.52
C LEU A 1 -13.72 6.98 -26.40
N LEU A 2 -12.39 6.80 -26.32
CA LEU A 2 -11.67 5.79 -27.09
C LEU A 2 -11.52 4.49 -26.28
N ASP A 3 -11.59 4.57 -24.95
CA ASP A 3 -11.61 3.40 -24.10
C ASP A 3 -13.06 3.02 -23.76
N ASP A 4 -13.48 1.85 -24.21
CA ASP A 4 -14.75 1.22 -23.88
C ASP A 4 -14.55 0.01 -22.97
N SER A 5 -13.36 -0.23 -22.42
CA SER A 5 -13.16 -1.35 -21.49
C SER A 5 -14.02 -1.23 -20.24
N ALA A 6 -14.33 0.01 -19.82
CA ALA A 6 -15.38 0.31 -18.83
C ALA A 6 -16.82 0.17 -19.35
N ARG A 7 -17.00 -0.06 -20.67
CA ARG A 7 -18.26 -0.38 -21.37
C ARG A 7 -18.29 -1.83 -21.89
N GLY A 8 -17.24 -2.62 -21.66
CA GLY A 8 -17.35 -4.07 -21.65
C GLY A 8 -18.51 -4.44 -20.74
N ILE A 9 -19.19 -5.56 -21.01
CA ILE A 9 -20.46 -5.92 -20.36
C ILE A 9 -20.32 -5.63 -18.86
N VAL A 10 -20.93 -4.52 -18.39
CA VAL A 10 -20.83 -4.08 -17.01
C VAL A 10 -21.66 -5.08 -16.22
N HIS A 11 -21.04 -6.21 -15.87
CA HIS A 11 -21.65 -7.23 -15.03
C HIS A 11 -21.73 -6.73 -13.60
N HIS A 12 -20.86 -5.79 -13.21
CA HIS A 12 -20.83 -5.18 -11.89
C HIS A 12 -20.64 -3.65 -11.97
N PRO A 13 -21.49 -2.83 -11.30
CA PRO A 13 -21.58 -1.38 -11.52
C PRO A 13 -20.39 -0.54 -11.01
N VAL A 14 -19.35 -1.15 -10.44
CA VAL A 14 -18.21 -0.46 -9.79
C VAL A 14 -16.83 -0.99 -10.18
N GLU A 15 -16.71 -1.70 -11.30
CA GLU A 15 -15.39 -2.12 -11.81
C GLU A 15 -14.59 -0.92 -12.32
N SER A 16 -13.26 -0.98 -12.17
CA SER A 16 -12.37 0.05 -12.70
C SER A 16 -11.09 -0.48 -13.35
N LEU A 17 -10.50 0.33 -14.22
CA LEU A 17 -9.14 0.09 -14.70
C LEU A 17 -8.16 0.74 -13.74
N HIS A 18 -7.56 -0.05 -12.85
CA HIS A 18 -6.90 0.49 -11.67
C HIS A 18 -5.37 0.31 -11.67
N GLN A 19 -4.81 -0.28 -12.72
CA GLN A 19 -3.35 -0.37 -12.94
C GLN A 19 -2.70 1.01 -13.15
N LYS A 20 -1.74 1.37 -12.29
CA LYS A 20 -0.85 2.53 -12.49
C LYS A 20 0.51 2.04 -12.96
N ILE A 21 0.78 2.14 -14.26
CA ILE A 21 2.02 1.65 -14.86
C ILE A 21 2.66 2.65 -15.80
N GLY A 22 3.99 2.61 -15.91
CA GLY A 22 4.77 3.34 -16.91
C GLY A 22 5.81 2.43 -17.54
N ILE A 23 6.08 2.58 -18.83
CA ILE A 23 7.12 1.83 -19.56
C ILE A 23 7.94 2.81 -20.39
N VAL A 24 9.26 2.70 -20.31
CA VAL A 24 10.22 3.46 -21.12
C VAL A 24 11.06 2.49 -21.93
N ASP A 25 10.97 2.59 -23.26
CA ASP A 25 11.74 1.82 -24.25
C ASP A 25 11.72 0.29 -24.07
N GLY A 26 10.75 -0.26 -23.33
CA GLY A 26 10.68 -1.68 -22.98
C GLY A 26 11.78 -2.18 -22.04
N THR A 27 12.58 -1.27 -21.47
CA THR A 27 13.76 -1.60 -20.64
C THR A 27 13.59 -1.17 -19.18
N HIS A 28 12.79 -0.13 -18.94
CA HIS A 28 12.41 0.32 -17.61
C HIS A 28 10.90 0.31 -17.49
N ALA A 29 10.39 -0.20 -16.37
CA ALA A 29 8.98 -0.14 -16.04
C ALA A 29 8.75 0.40 -14.63
N PHE A 30 7.57 0.96 -14.42
CA PHE A 30 7.09 1.49 -13.15
C PHE A 30 5.72 0.89 -12.86
N ALA A 31 5.51 0.42 -11.64
CA ALA A 31 4.21 -0.10 -11.18
C ALA A 31 4.04 0.13 -9.66
N GLY A 32 2.83 0.49 -9.23
CA GLY A 32 2.56 0.80 -7.82
C GLY A 32 1.19 1.41 -7.59
N GLY A 33 1.02 2.10 -6.46
CA GLY A 33 -0.23 2.77 -6.08
C GLY A 33 -0.39 4.17 -6.66
N LEU A 34 0.71 4.85 -7.00
CA LEU A 34 0.69 6.26 -7.43
C LEU A 34 0.20 6.46 -8.88
N ASP A 35 -0.87 7.23 -9.03
CA ASP A 35 -1.30 7.80 -10.32
C ASP A 35 -0.58 9.14 -10.58
N PRO A 36 -0.04 9.39 -11.79
CA PRO A 36 0.66 10.62 -12.14
C PRO A 36 -0.30 11.78 -12.44
N VAL A 37 -1.22 12.06 -11.52
CA VAL A 37 -2.27 13.08 -11.64
C VAL A 37 -2.37 13.91 -10.36
N ILE A 38 -2.83 15.14 -10.52
CA ILE A 38 -3.32 15.96 -9.40
C ILE A 38 -4.85 15.83 -9.43
N GLU A 39 -5.48 15.52 -8.30
CA GLU A 39 -6.94 15.57 -8.21
C GLU A 39 -7.40 17.01 -8.49
N LEU A 40 -8.25 17.23 -9.49
CA LEU A 40 -8.67 18.58 -9.84
C LEU A 40 -9.61 19.18 -8.78
N GLY A 41 -10.39 18.34 -8.11
CA GLY A 41 -11.24 18.67 -6.97
C GLY A 41 -11.24 17.50 -5.99
N GLY A 42 -11.53 17.77 -4.71
CA GLY A 42 -11.37 16.80 -3.62
C GLY A 42 -10.31 17.21 -2.60
N HIS A 43 -10.02 16.28 -1.69
CA HIS A 43 -9.20 16.54 -0.50
C HIS A 43 -7.75 16.05 -0.63
N PHE A 44 -7.36 15.46 -1.77
CA PHE A 44 -6.05 14.85 -1.94
C PHE A 44 -5.27 15.43 -3.13
N ASP A 45 -3.98 15.15 -3.10
CA ASP A 45 -2.99 15.35 -4.17
C ASP A 45 -1.91 14.29 -3.92
N HIS A 46 -1.58 13.50 -4.93
CA HIS A 46 -0.69 12.35 -4.78
C HIS A 46 0.77 12.75 -4.55
N TRP A 47 1.14 14.02 -4.78
CA TRP A 47 2.49 14.49 -4.48
C TRP A 47 2.70 14.64 -2.97
N ASP A 48 3.68 13.93 -2.43
CA ASP A 48 4.13 14.11 -1.06
C ASP A 48 5.61 13.70 -0.86
N THR A 49 6.10 13.91 0.36
CA THR A 49 7.42 13.50 0.85
C THR A 49 7.27 12.70 2.14
N SER A 50 8.26 11.88 2.50
CA SER A 50 8.28 11.09 3.74
C SER A 50 8.03 11.90 5.02
N GLY A 51 8.30 13.21 5.04
CA GLY A 51 8.01 14.06 6.20
C GLY A 51 6.53 14.39 6.38
N HIS A 52 5.68 14.07 5.40
CA HIS A 52 4.22 14.27 5.41
C HIS A 52 3.79 15.58 6.06
N LEU A 53 4.36 16.69 5.56
CA LEU A 53 4.14 18.01 6.14
C LEU A 53 2.64 18.29 6.23
N PHE A 54 2.18 18.75 7.40
CA PHE A 54 0.77 19.10 7.63
C PHE A 54 0.20 19.99 6.52
N SER A 55 1.03 20.93 6.06
CA SER A 55 0.78 21.74 4.87
C SER A 55 2.02 21.95 4.03
N SER A 56 1.87 21.85 2.70
CA SER A 56 2.94 22.12 1.75
C SER A 56 2.44 23.03 0.62
N PRO A 57 3.22 24.04 0.18
CA PRO A 57 2.86 24.81 -0.99
C PRO A 57 2.94 24.02 -2.31
N LEU A 58 3.57 22.84 -2.28
CA LEU A 58 3.75 21.94 -3.42
C LEU A 58 2.62 20.90 -3.54
N ARG A 59 1.87 20.67 -2.45
CA ARG A 59 0.68 19.81 -2.43
C ARG A 59 -0.55 20.70 -2.46
N ARG A 60 -1.18 20.87 -3.62
CA ARG A 60 -2.27 21.84 -3.85
C ARG A 60 -3.15 21.41 -5.02
N ASN A 61 -4.46 21.53 -4.84
CA ASN A 61 -5.42 21.39 -5.93
C ASN A 61 -6.27 22.67 -6.11
N SER A 62 -7.25 22.63 -7.02
CA SER A 62 -8.03 23.82 -7.38
C SER A 62 -9.10 24.21 -6.35
N GLU A 63 -9.48 23.29 -5.45
CA GLU A 63 -10.55 23.46 -4.46
C GLU A 63 -10.02 23.57 -3.01
N ASP A 64 -8.91 22.89 -2.71
CA ASP A 64 -8.26 22.84 -1.41
C ASP A 64 -6.80 23.34 -1.51
N PRO A 65 -6.46 24.48 -0.86
CA PRO A 65 -5.09 24.98 -0.83
C PRO A 65 -4.16 24.16 0.08
N ASN A 66 -4.68 23.16 0.79
CA ASN A 66 -3.95 22.29 1.70
C ASN A 66 -4.49 20.84 1.72
N PRO A 67 -4.39 20.07 0.61
CA PRO A 67 -4.79 18.67 0.56
C PRO A 67 -4.09 17.81 1.63
N TYR A 68 -4.72 16.69 2.01
CA TYR A 68 -4.14 15.75 2.98
C TYR A 68 -2.81 15.17 2.47
N PRO A 69 -1.84 14.93 3.37
CA PRO A 69 -0.66 14.14 3.08
C PRO A 69 -1.03 12.76 2.52
N TRP A 70 -0.18 12.23 1.67
CA TRP A 70 -0.38 11.01 0.90
C TRP A 70 0.80 10.07 1.08
N HIS A 71 0.54 8.88 1.63
CA HIS A 71 1.52 7.83 1.80
C HIS A 71 1.29 6.69 0.80
N ASP A 72 2.29 6.38 -0.01
CA ASP A 72 2.20 5.37 -1.07
C ASP A 72 3.58 4.80 -1.44
N VAL A 73 3.57 3.69 -2.18
CA VAL A 73 4.76 3.01 -2.67
C VAL A 73 4.63 2.71 -4.16
N HIS A 74 5.73 2.90 -4.88
CA HIS A 74 5.84 2.61 -6.30
C HIS A 74 7.19 1.98 -6.60
N ALA A 75 7.20 0.98 -7.49
CA ALA A 75 8.41 0.26 -7.85
C ALA A 75 8.98 0.75 -9.18
N HIS A 76 10.31 0.78 -9.25
CA HIS A 76 11.05 0.84 -10.49
C HIS A 76 11.60 -0.55 -10.81
N ILE A 77 11.39 -1.01 -12.05
CA ILE A 77 11.65 -2.37 -12.51
C ILE A 77 12.58 -2.32 -13.72
N GLU A 78 13.64 -3.13 -13.66
CA GLU A 78 14.62 -3.31 -14.75
C GLU A 78 14.81 -4.80 -15.06
N GLY A 79 15.36 -5.08 -16.24
CA GLY A 79 15.57 -6.44 -16.72
C GLY A 79 14.28 -7.07 -17.28
N PRO A 80 14.23 -8.41 -17.41
CA PRO A 80 13.16 -9.09 -18.14
C PRO A 80 11.74 -8.79 -17.64
N ALA A 81 11.57 -8.54 -16.34
CA ALA A 81 10.27 -8.21 -15.75
C ALA A 81 9.69 -6.86 -16.24
N ALA A 82 10.52 -5.93 -16.73
CA ALA A 82 10.02 -4.72 -17.39
C ALA A 82 9.25 -5.06 -18.69
N GLY A 83 9.69 -6.11 -19.39
CA GLY A 83 9.01 -6.66 -20.56
C GLY A 83 7.65 -7.27 -20.22
N ASP A 84 7.47 -7.83 -19.02
CA ASP A 84 6.17 -8.37 -18.58
C ASP A 84 5.15 -7.24 -18.34
N VAL A 85 5.60 -6.09 -17.84
CA VAL A 85 4.75 -4.88 -17.71
C VAL A 85 4.39 -4.33 -19.09
N GLU A 86 5.34 -4.27 -20.03
CA GLU A 86 5.10 -3.89 -21.43
C GLU A 86 4.13 -4.86 -22.12
N TYR A 87 4.31 -6.16 -21.92
CA TYR A 87 3.43 -7.19 -22.43
C TYR A 87 1.98 -6.96 -21.99
N ASN A 88 1.76 -6.68 -20.71
CA ASN A 88 0.43 -6.34 -20.20
C ASN A 88 -0.18 -5.13 -20.93
N PHE A 89 0.56 -4.04 -21.08
CA PHE A 89 0.09 -2.86 -21.81
C PHE A 89 -0.25 -3.20 -23.26
N ARG A 90 0.66 -3.86 -23.96
CA ARG A 90 0.52 -4.25 -25.36
C ARG A 90 -0.66 -5.20 -25.58
N GLN A 91 -0.88 -6.17 -24.70
CA GLN A 91 -2.05 -7.06 -24.76
C GLN A 91 -3.35 -6.25 -24.71
N ARG A 92 -3.49 -5.35 -23.72
CA ARG A 92 -4.68 -4.52 -23.51
C ARG A 92 -4.93 -3.57 -24.68
N TRP A 93 -3.86 -2.92 -25.17
CA TRP A 93 -3.94 -1.99 -26.30
C TRP A 93 -4.32 -2.70 -27.61
N ASN A 94 -3.65 -3.80 -27.96
CA ASN A 94 -3.91 -4.52 -29.20
C ASN A 94 -5.32 -5.14 -29.21
N ASP A 95 -5.82 -5.59 -28.05
CA ASP A 95 -7.19 -6.06 -27.90
C ASP A 95 -8.22 -4.96 -28.21
N LEU A 96 -8.01 -3.72 -27.72
CA LEU A 96 -8.85 -2.57 -28.05
C LEU A 96 -8.80 -2.24 -29.56
N VAL A 97 -7.61 -2.18 -30.16
CA VAL A 97 -7.44 -1.94 -31.60
C VAL A 97 -8.25 -2.95 -32.42
N GLN A 98 -8.17 -4.22 -32.07
CA GLN A 98 -8.86 -5.30 -32.77
C GLN A 98 -10.38 -5.27 -32.53
N ARG A 99 -10.83 -5.19 -31.27
CA ARG A 99 -12.26 -5.18 -30.94
C ARG A 99 -13.00 -4.02 -31.58
N HIS A 100 -12.37 -2.85 -31.64
CA HIS A 100 -12.96 -1.66 -32.26
C HIS A 100 -12.72 -1.55 -33.75
N SER A 101 -12.01 -2.51 -34.35
CA SER A 101 -11.60 -2.44 -35.76
C SER A 101 -10.93 -1.11 -36.11
N TRP A 102 -10.07 -0.61 -35.21
CA TRP A 102 -9.24 0.55 -35.47
C TRP A 102 -8.15 0.22 -36.50
N ASP A 103 -7.43 1.24 -36.97
CA ASP A 103 -6.34 1.04 -37.93
C ASP A 103 -5.29 0.08 -37.35
N ASN A 104 -4.97 -0.98 -38.10
CA ASN A 104 -3.95 -1.96 -37.75
C ASN A 104 -2.54 -1.34 -37.61
N ALA A 105 -2.30 -0.14 -38.15
CA ALA A 105 -1.08 0.61 -37.90
C ALA A 105 -0.89 0.99 -36.42
N LEU A 106 -1.94 0.94 -35.59
CA LEU A 106 -1.88 1.17 -34.15
C LEU A 106 -1.45 -0.08 -33.36
N LEU A 107 -1.37 -1.25 -33.99
CA LEU A 107 -0.93 -2.48 -33.30
C LEU A 107 0.51 -2.33 -32.85
N LEU A 108 0.74 -2.59 -31.57
CA LEU A 108 2.06 -2.63 -30.96
C LEU A 108 2.66 -4.02 -31.16
N THR A 109 3.86 -4.08 -31.74
CA THR A 109 4.65 -5.29 -31.84
C THR A 109 5.43 -5.52 -30.55
N GLU A 110 5.80 -6.77 -30.30
CA GLU A 110 6.68 -7.11 -29.18
C GLU A 110 8.03 -6.41 -29.31
N HIS A 111 8.47 -5.76 -28.23
CA HIS A 111 9.83 -5.26 -28.13
C HIS A 111 10.78 -6.40 -27.79
N PRO A 112 12.05 -6.34 -28.24
CA PRO A 112 13.07 -7.25 -27.73
C PRO A 112 13.12 -7.18 -26.20
N PRO A 113 13.16 -8.32 -25.49
CA PRO A 113 13.23 -8.29 -24.04
C PRO A 113 14.50 -7.57 -23.59
N ALA A 114 14.39 -6.82 -22.50
CA ALA A 114 15.56 -6.22 -21.86
C ALA A 114 16.62 -7.30 -21.58
N PRO A 115 17.92 -7.00 -21.75
CA PRO A 115 18.97 -7.96 -21.43
C PRO A 115 18.85 -8.39 -19.95
N PRO A 116 19.14 -9.66 -19.63
CA PRO A 116 19.17 -10.11 -18.25
C PRO A 116 20.10 -9.22 -17.42
N LEU A 117 19.58 -8.69 -16.32
CA LEU A 117 20.38 -8.01 -15.32
C LEU A 117 20.97 -9.07 -14.38
N GLU A 118 22.26 -8.95 -14.03
CA GLU A 118 22.81 -9.73 -12.93
C GLU A 118 22.19 -9.24 -11.62
N SER A 119 21.12 -9.92 -11.19
CA SER A 119 20.41 -9.63 -9.95
C SER A 119 20.10 -10.93 -9.21
N LYS A 120 20.03 -10.84 -7.88
CA LYS A 120 19.53 -11.92 -7.01
C LYS A 120 18.00 -11.88 -6.89
N SER A 121 17.36 -10.78 -7.31
CA SER A 121 15.93 -10.60 -7.19
C SER A 121 15.19 -11.49 -8.20
N VAL A 122 14.35 -12.38 -7.69
CA VAL A 122 13.34 -13.03 -8.53
C VAL A 122 12.11 -12.13 -8.53
N VAL A 123 11.78 -11.57 -9.69
CA VAL A 123 10.66 -10.63 -9.85
C VAL A 123 9.53 -11.32 -10.62
N GLN A 124 8.31 -11.17 -10.13
CA GLN A 124 7.10 -11.68 -10.77
C GLN A 124 6.06 -10.57 -10.88
N ILE A 125 5.59 -10.30 -12.11
CA ILE A 125 4.45 -9.42 -12.34
C ILE A 125 3.17 -10.22 -12.18
N ALA A 126 2.33 -9.83 -11.22
CA ALA A 126 1.03 -10.42 -10.95
C ALA A 126 -0.08 -9.45 -11.34
N ARG A 127 -1.21 -9.98 -11.83
CA ARG A 127 -2.35 -9.18 -12.30
C ARG A 127 -3.67 -9.70 -11.73
N THR A 128 -4.62 -8.79 -11.60
CA THR A 128 -6.05 -9.13 -11.56
C THR A 128 -6.64 -8.65 -12.89
N ILE A 129 -7.32 -9.54 -13.61
CA ILE A 129 -8.10 -9.21 -14.81
C ILE A 129 -9.43 -9.97 -14.66
N PRO A 130 -10.55 -9.27 -14.44
CA PRO A 130 -11.87 -9.88 -14.38
C PRO A 130 -12.24 -10.58 -15.69
N GLU A 131 -13.20 -11.50 -15.60
CA GLU A 131 -13.73 -12.15 -16.80
C GLU A 131 -14.41 -11.10 -17.70
N HIS A 132 -14.32 -11.28 -19.02
CA HIS A 132 -14.94 -10.41 -20.03
C HIS A 132 -14.38 -8.98 -20.15
N THR A 133 -13.34 -8.62 -19.38
CA THR A 133 -12.67 -7.31 -19.54
C THR A 133 -11.94 -7.20 -20.89
N TYR A 134 -11.29 -8.28 -21.32
CA TYR A 134 -10.54 -8.38 -22.58
C TYR A 134 -10.86 -9.70 -23.30
N SER A 135 -10.53 -9.79 -24.60
CA SER A 135 -10.77 -10.99 -25.41
C SER A 135 -9.55 -11.92 -25.54
N PHE A 136 -8.37 -11.49 -25.07
CA PHE A 136 -7.18 -12.33 -25.07
C PHE A 136 -7.21 -13.38 -23.96
N GLN A 137 -6.50 -14.48 -24.17
CA GLN A 137 -6.36 -15.54 -23.17
C GLN A 137 -5.21 -15.27 -22.19
N PRO A 138 -5.35 -15.69 -20.91
CA PRO A 138 -6.57 -16.24 -20.32
C PRO A 138 -7.66 -15.17 -20.12
N LEU A 139 -8.95 -15.56 -20.19
CA LEU A 139 -10.08 -14.63 -20.06
C LEU A 139 -10.25 -14.03 -18.65
N ILE A 140 -9.69 -14.70 -17.64
CA ILE A 140 -9.67 -14.25 -16.25
C ILE A 140 -8.27 -14.48 -15.69
N VAL A 141 -7.75 -13.52 -14.92
CA VAL A 141 -6.45 -13.61 -14.25
C VAL A 141 -6.64 -13.25 -12.78
N ARG A 142 -6.21 -14.14 -11.88
CA ARG A 142 -6.25 -13.93 -10.41
C ARG A 142 -4.87 -14.03 -9.77
N GLY A 143 -3.83 -13.66 -10.52
CA GLY A 143 -2.44 -13.83 -10.09
C GLY A 143 -2.12 -13.09 -8.79
N ILE A 144 -2.74 -11.93 -8.54
CA ILE A 144 -2.53 -11.18 -7.29
C ILE A 144 -3.09 -11.94 -6.08
N ALA A 145 -4.33 -12.45 -6.18
CA ALA A 145 -4.92 -13.27 -5.13
C ALA A 145 -4.11 -14.56 -4.87
N GLU A 146 -3.55 -15.16 -5.92
CA GLU A 146 -2.68 -16.34 -5.83
C GLU A 146 -1.36 -16.05 -5.10
N ILE A 147 -0.65 -14.97 -5.43
CA ILE A 147 0.60 -14.63 -4.75
C ILE A 147 0.38 -14.30 -3.27
N TYR A 148 -0.71 -13.60 -2.91
CA TYR A 148 -1.05 -13.34 -1.51
C TYR A 148 -1.37 -14.64 -0.77
N ALA A 149 -2.20 -15.52 -1.35
CA ALA A 149 -2.52 -16.81 -0.74
C ALA A 149 -1.27 -17.67 -0.52
N HIS A 150 -0.35 -17.69 -1.48
CA HIS A 150 0.90 -18.43 -1.35
C HIS A 150 1.84 -17.81 -0.31
N ALA A 151 2.01 -16.48 -0.31
CA ALA A 151 2.88 -15.81 0.66
C ALA A 151 2.35 -15.99 2.10
N LEU A 152 1.06 -15.75 2.32
CA LEU A 152 0.45 -15.82 3.66
C LEU A 152 0.42 -17.25 4.23
N SER A 153 0.18 -18.26 3.40
CA SER A 153 0.23 -19.66 3.85
C SER A 153 1.64 -20.14 4.23
N ASN A 154 2.69 -19.45 3.78
CA ASN A 154 4.08 -19.79 4.07
C ASN A 154 4.71 -19.00 5.24
N VAL A 155 3.97 -18.07 5.86
CA VAL A 155 4.48 -17.23 6.96
C VAL A 155 5.04 -18.07 8.10
N GLN A 156 6.29 -17.77 8.47
CA GLN A 156 7.00 -18.40 9.59
C GLN A 156 7.15 -17.48 10.81
N HIS A 157 7.44 -16.20 10.60
CA HIS A 157 7.88 -15.31 11.67
C HIS A 157 7.10 -13.99 11.70
N PHE A 158 6.90 -13.36 10.55
CA PHE A 158 6.48 -11.96 10.52
C PHE A 158 5.77 -11.57 9.22
N VAL A 159 4.74 -10.73 9.35
CA VAL A 159 4.06 -10.04 8.25
C VAL A 159 3.97 -8.56 8.54
N TYR A 160 4.30 -7.74 7.54
CA TYR A 160 4.00 -6.31 7.52
C TYR A 160 3.10 -5.98 6.34
N LEU A 161 2.00 -5.27 6.58
CA LEU A 161 1.04 -4.84 5.56
C LEU A 161 0.81 -3.34 5.65
N GLU A 162 0.81 -2.68 4.50
CA GLU A 162 0.23 -1.33 4.35
C GLU A 162 -0.81 -1.42 3.25
N ASN A 163 -2.07 -1.09 3.55
CA ASN A 163 -3.12 -1.14 2.55
C ASN A 163 -4.17 -0.06 2.76
N GLN A 164 -4.63 0.54 1.68
CA GLN A 164 -5.77 1.46 1.69
C GLN A 164 -7.04 0.77 2.21
N TYR A 165 -7.25 -0.50 1.86
CA TYR A 165 -8.43 -1.26 2.26
C TYR A 165 -8.07 -2.63 2.82
N PHE A 166 -8.88 -3.10 3.77
CA PHE A 166 -8.76 -4.43 4.37
C PHE A 166 -10.15 -5.02 4.58
N TRP A 167 -10.91 -5.19 3.50
CA TRP A 167 -12.35 -5.43 3.56
C TRP A 167 -12.70 -6.92 3.63
N LEU A 168 -13.44 -7.32 4.66
CA LEU A 168 -14.02 -8.67 4.74
C LEU A 168 -15.14 -8.85 3.70
N HIS A 169 -16.06 -7.88 3.62
CA HIS A 169 -17.27 -8.00 2.82
C HIS A 169 -17.07 -7.53 1.38
N THR A 170 -17.78 -8.18 0.46
CA THR A 170 -17.85 -7.80 -0.94
C THR A 170 -18.56 -6.46 -1.07
N TYR A 171 -17.85 -5.45 -1.59
CA TYR A 171 -18.42 -4.17 -1.94
C TYR A 171 -19.04 -4.21 -3.33
N ILE A 172 -20.36 -3.97 -3.40
CA ILE A 172 -21.13 -3.99 -4.65
C ILE A 172 -21.45 -2.60 -5.23
N GLY A 173 -20.77 -1.56 -4.72
CA GLY A 173 -21.06 -0.16 -5.07
C GLY A 173 -21.98 0.58 -4.11
N ILE A 174 -22.34 -0.06 -3.01
CA ILE A 174 -23.13 0.53 -1.93
C ILE A 174 -22.39 0.20 -0.63
N ASP A 175 -22.01 1.22 0.13
CA ASP A 175 -21.28 1.03 1.40
C ASP A 175 -22.25 0.68 2.53
N ILE A 176 -22.72 -0.57 2.52
CA ILE A 176 -23.52 -1.12 3.61
C ILE A 176 -22.90 -2.48 3.99
N PRO A 177 -22.06 -2.54 5.05
CA PRO A 177 -21.28 -3.72 5.39
C PRO A 177 -22.12 -5.01 5.52
N PHE A 178 -23.32 -4.95 6.14
CA PHE A 178 -24.17 -6.13 6.36
C PHE A 178 -24.87 -6.68 5.09
N LEU A 179 -24.81 -5.96 3.96
CA LEU A 179 -25.39 -6.40 2.69
C LEU A 179 -24.39 -7.19 1.83
N GLY A 180 -23.09 -6.99 2.05
CA GLY A 180 -22.04 -7.73 1.36
C GLY A 180 -21.95 -9.16 1.87
N LYS A 181 -21.65 -10.10 0.97
CA LYS A 181 -21.17 -11.43 1.38
C LYS A 181 -19.66 -11.35 1.61
N ASP A 182 -19.17 -12.11 2.58
CA ASP A 182 -17.74 -12.28 2.80
C ASP A 182 -17.04 -12.65 1.49
N ASN A 183 -15.95 -11.95 1.21
CA ASN A 183 -15.16 -12.12 0.01
C ASN A 183 -14.20 -13.33 0.18
N PRO A 184 -14.29 -14.39 -0.65
CA PRO A 184 -13.53 -15.62 -0.45
C PRO A 184 -12.01 -15.43 -0.37
N GLU A 185 -11.48 -14.49 -1.16
CA GLU A 185 -10.05 -14.15 -1.15
C GLU A 185 -9.63 -13.53 0.19
N MET A 186 -10.47 -12.66 0.77
CA MET A 186 -10.20 -12.04 2.07
C MET A 186 -10.46 -12.97 3.24
N GLU A 187 -11.49 -13.82 3.19
CA GLU A 187 -11.68 -14.90 4.18
C GLU A 187 -10.43 -15.79 4.26
N ARG A 188 -9.88 -16.18 3.10
CA ARG A 188 -8.63 -16.95 3.04
C ARG A 188 -7.46 -16.17 3.66
N ASN A 189 -7.27 -14.91 3.26
CA ASN A 189 -6.16 -14.11 3.79
C ASN A 189 -6.25 -13.96 5.31
N LEU A 190 -7.44 -13.69 5.85
CA LEU A 190 -7.69 -13.60 7.29
C LEU A 190 -7.43 -14.94 7.99
N HIS A 191 -7.85 -16.06 7.39
CA HIS A 191 -7.58 -17.39 7.89
C HIS A 191 -6.08 -17.68 7.99
N GLU A 192 -5.31 -17.40 6.93
CA GLU A 192 -3.86 -17.65 6.91
C GLU A 192 -3.11 -16.73 7.89
N LEU A 193 -3.51 -15.47 8.00
CA LEU A 193 -2.97 -14.54 9.01
C LEU A 193 -3.25 -15.02 10.42
N ALA A 194 -4.48 -15.44 10.72
CA ALA A 194 -4.85 -15.99 12.02
C ALA A 194 -4.05 -17.27 12.32
N ALA A 195 -3.91 -18.17 11.35
CA ALA A 195 -3.13 -19.39 11.49
C ALA A 195 -1.64 -19.09 11.77
N ALA A 196 -1.04 -18.11 11.08
CA ALA A 196 0.32 -17.67 11.33
C ALA A 196 0.49 -17.11 12.75
N LEU A 197 -0.43 -16.25 13.20
CA LEU A 197 -0.45 -15.70 14.55
C LEU A 197 -0.59 -16.81 15.61
N GLN A 198 -1.42 -17.83 15.37
CA GLN A 198 -1.55 -18.99 16.26
C GLN A 198 -0.28 -19.85 16.32
N ARG A 199 0.52 -19.89 15.24
CA ARG A 199 1.85 -20.52 15.22
C ARG A 199 2.94 -19.69 15.91
N GLY A 200 2.64 -18.45 16.31
CA GLY A 200 3.57 -17.56 17.02
C GLY A 200 4.19 -16.45 16.17
N ALA A 201 3.78 -16.29 14.91
CA ALA A 201 4.20 -15.17 14.09
C ALA A 201 3.67 -13.83 14.63
N SER A 202 4.23 -12.72 14.15
CA SER A 202 3.72 -11.36 14.41
C SER A 202 3.22 -10.70 13.12
N VAL A 203 2.21 -9.85 13.23
CA VAL A 203 1.56 -9.15 12.13
C VAL A 203 1.41 -7.67 12.50
N GLY A 204 2.05 -6.80 11.72
CA GLY A 204 1.85 -5.36 11.74
C GLY A 204 1.04 -4.91 10.53
N ILE A 205 -0.02 -4.13 10.73
CA ILE A 205 -0.88 -3.62 9.66
C ILE A 205 -0.99 -2.10 9.78
N VAL A 206 -0.85 -1.37 8.69
CA VAL A 206 -1.06 0.09 8.62
C VAL A 206 -2.24 0.37 7.70
N LEU A 207 -3.28 1.01 8.24
CA LEU A 207 -4.54 1.33 7.56
C LEU A 207 -4.90 2.81 7.71
N PRO A 208 -5.58 3.42 6.71
CA PRO A 208 -6.04 4.81 6.82
C PRO A 208 -6.98 4.99 8.02
N ASP A 209 -6.88 6.13 8.70
CA ASP A 209 -7.77 6.48 9.84
C ASP A 209 -9.25 6.48 9.42
N HIS A 210 -9.49 6.98 8.21
CA HIS A 210 -10.76 6.89 7.52
C HIS A 210 -10.52 6.54 6.04
N PRO A 211 -10.80 5.30 5.62
CA PRO A 211 -10.96 4.99 4.21
C PRO A 211 -12.29 5.58 3.70
N ASP A 212 -12.29 6.18 2.51
CA ASP A 212 -13.50 6.65 1.83
C ASP A 212 -13.70 5.83 0.54
N PRO A 213 -14.65 4.88 0.49
CA PRO A 213 -15.55 4.35 1.54
C PRO A 213 -14.94 3.18 2.35
N GLY A 214 -15.75 2.50 3.17
CA GLY A 214 -15.48 1.10 3.56
C GLY A 214 -14.80 0.87 4.91
N ARG A 215 -14.87 1.84 5.84
CA ARG A 215 -14.31 1.71 7.19
C ARG A 215 -14.92 0.54 7.97
N GLY A 216 -16.24 0.36 7.89
CA GLY A 216 -16.93 -0.75 8.57
C GLY A 216 -16.45 -2.13 8.11
N ASN A 217 -16.14 -2.28 6.81
CA ASN A 217 -15.62 -3.55 6.28
C ASN A 217 -14.21 -3.87 6.81
N ALA A 218 -13.40 -2.84 7.09
CA ALA A 218 -12.09 -3.00 7.73
C ALA A 218 -12.23 -3.32 9.23
N ASP A 219 -13.11 -2.62 9.94
CA ASP A 219 -13.38 -2.89 11.36
C ASP A 219 -13.88 -4.33 11.56
N ASP A 220 -14.78 -4.84 10.70
CA ASP A 220 -15.25 -6.24 10.73
C ASP A 220 -14.14 -7.26 10.45
N ALA A 221 -13.27 -6.99 9.46
CA ALA A 221 -12.12 -7.85 9.16
C ALA A 221 -11.14 -7.92 10.34
N LEU A 222 -10.83 -6.77 10.94
CA LEU A 222 -9.97 -6.68 12.12
C LEU A 222 -10.58 -7.37 13.33
N LYS A 223 -11.89 -7.25 13.53
CA LYS A 223 -12.62 -7.96 14.58
C LYS A 223 -12.48 -9.47 14.41
N CYS A 224 -12.74 -9.98 13.20
CA CYS A 224 -12.59 -11.41 12.89
C CYS A 224 -11.16 -11.90 13.18
N LEU A 225 -10.14 -11.15 12.74
CA LEU A 225 -8.74 -11.51 12.98
C LEU A 225 -8.34 -11.46 14.46
N ARG A 226 -8.76 -10.41 15.18
CA ARG A 226 -8.51 -10.24 16.63
C ARG A 226 -9.17 -11.35 17.44
N GLU A 227 -10.39 -11.75 17.09
CA GLU A 227 -11.10 -12.85 17.75
C GLU A 227 -10.44 -14.21 17.47
N ALA A 228 -10.06 -14.49 16.22
CA ALA A 228 -9.39 -15.74 15.84
C ALA A 228 -7.99 -15.89 16.44
N ALA A 229 -7.31 -14.79 16.77
CA ALA A 229 -5.95 -14.76 17.32
C ALA A 229 -5.84 -13.91 18.60
N ALA A 230 -6.80 -14.04 19.53
CA ALA A 230 -6.89 -13.22 20.73
C ALA A 230 -5.63 -13.19 21.61
N ASP A 231 -4.89 -14.31 21.70
CA ASP A 231 -3.63 -14.34 22.46
C ASP A 231 -2.53 -13.52 21.79
N ALA A 232 -2.51 -13.46 20.45
CA ALA A 232 -1.57 -12.60 19.74
C ALA A 232 -1.84 -11.10 19.96
N VAL A 233 -3.10 -10.70 20.18
CA VAL A 233 -3.45 -9.33 20.59
C VAL A 233 -2.89 -9.03 21.97
N LYS A 234 -3.11 -9.91 22.96
CA LYS A 234 -2.59 -9.75 24.34
C LYS A 234 -1.07 -9.69 24.38
N GLU A 235 -0.41 -10.52 23.57
CA GLU A 235 1.05 -10.58 23.45
C GLU A 235 1.63 -9.47 22.58
N ARG A 236 0.76 -8.60 22.02
CA ARG A 236 1.13 -7.50 21.11
C ARG A 236 1.95 -7.99 19.92
N ARG A 237 1.56 -9.13 19.37
CA ARG A 237 2.05 -9.71 18.11
C ARG A 237 1.13 -9.35 16.94
N LEU A 238 -0.14 -9.09 17.17
CA LEU A 238 -1.04 -8.45 16.20
C LEU A 238 -1.21 -6.98 16.57
N VAL A 239 -0.71 -6.06 15.74
CA VAL A 239 -0.79 -4.61 15.98
C VAL A 239 -1.26 -3.91 14.70
N VAL A 240 -2.20 -2.98 14.85
CA VAL A 240 -2.76 -2.19 13.75
C VAL A 240 -2.53 -0.71 14.02
N PHE A 241 -2.01 -0.02 13.02
CA PHE A 241 -1.63 1.39 13.07
C PHE A 241 -2.40 2.19 12.04
N THR A 242 -2.43 3.50 12.26
CA THR A 242 -2.72 4.51 11.26
C THR A 242 -1.61 5.57 11.29
N LEU A 243 -1.63 6.48 10.33
CA LEU A 243 -0.62 7.53 10.19
C LEU A 243 -1.24 8.92 10.37
N GLY A 244 -0.52 9.81 11.05
CA GLY A 244 -0.90 11.18 11.27
C GLY A 244 0.29 12.13 11.28
N THR A 245 0.00 13.40 11.06
CA THR A 245 0.97 14.51 11.15
C THR A 245 0.40 15.59 12.04
N SER A 246 1.27 16.45 12.60
CA SER A 246 0.84 17.56 13.43
C SER A 246 1.60 18.84 13.11
N THR A 247 0.98 19.97 13.46
CA THR A 247 1.63 21.28 13.38
C THR A 247 1.14 22.17 14.51
N HIS A 248 2.04 23.02 15.01
CA HIS A 248 1.69 24.05 15.95
C HIS A 248 1.18 25.30 15.22
N LYS A 249 0.02 25.81 15.62
CA LYS A 249 -0.56 27.09 15.19
C LYS A 249 -0.83 27.97 16.43
N GLU A 250 -1.25 29.21 16.22
CA GLU A 250 -1.49 30.18 17.30
C GLU A 250 -2.52 29.69 18.35
N ASP A 251 -3.49 28.88 17.94
CA ASP A 251 -4.57 28.32 18.76
C ASP A 251 -4.25 26.93 19.34
N GLY A 252 -3.06 26.38 19.07
CA GLY A 252 -2.57 25.14 19.67
C GLY A 252 -2.02 24.14 18.65
N GLU A 253 -1.98 22.88 19.07
CA GLU A 253 -1.55 21.77 18.21
C GLU A 253 -2.70 21.28 17.33
N HIS A 254 -2.45 21.18 16.02
CA HIS A 254 -3.38 20.67 15.03
C HIS A 254 -2.88 19.33 14.52
N TYR A 255 -3.79 18.39 14.32
CA TYR A 255 -3.48 17.05 13.82
C TYR A 255 -4.28 16.75 12.57
N ARG A 256 -3.73 15.88 11.73
CA ARG A 256 -4.38 15.47 10.50
C ARG A 256 -3.91 14.06 10.12
N PRO A 257 -4.81 13.23 9.58
CA PRO A 257 -4.44 11.92 9.06
C PRO A 257 -3.53 12.07 7.84
N ILE A 258 -2.62 11.11 7.70
CA ILE A 258 -1.88 10.88 6.47
C ILE A 258 -2.65 9.79 5.73
N TYR A 259 -3.07 10.06 4.50
CA TYR A 259 -3.87 9.11 3.74
C TYR A 259 -2.98 7.97 3.23
N ILE A 260 -3.24 6.76 3.75
CA ILE A 260 -2.50 5.56 3.36
C ILE A 260 -3.12 4.99 2.09
N HIS A 261 -2.46 5.24 0.96
CA HIS A 261 -2.83 4.69 -0.34
C HIS A 261 -1.94 3.50 -0.75
N ALA A 262 -0.86 3.24 -0.04
CA ALA A 262 0.02 2.10 -0.28
C ALA A 262 -0.75 0.78 -0.42
N LYS A 263 -0.24 -0.13 -1.25
CA LYS A 263 -0.65 -1.55 -1.32
C LYS A 263 0.59 -2.44 -1.27
N VAL A 264 1.14 -2.56 -0.06
CA VAL A 264 2.42 -3.22 0.20
C VAL A 264 2.24 -4.38 1.15
N ALA A 265 2.97 -5.47 0.91
CA ALA A 265 3.14 -6.53 1.89
C ALA A 265 4.60 -7.01 1.94
N ILE A 266 5.05 -7.40 3.13
CA ILE A 266 6.35 -8.01 3.39
C ILE A 266 6.12 -9.24 4.26
N VAL A 267 6.70 -10.37 3.87
CA VAL A 267 6.63 -11.64 4.61
C VAL A 267 8.05 -12.10 4.91
N ASP A 268 8.33 -12.30 6.20
CA ASP A 268 9.57 -12.86 6.76
C ASP A 268 10.86 -12.16 6.31
N ASP A 269 10.80 -10.89 5.87
CA ASP A 269 11.92 -10.18 5.22
C ASP A 269 12.53 -10.97 4.04
N LEU A 270 11.72 -11.80 3.35
CA LEU A 270 12.12 -12.63 2.22
C LEU A 270 11.31 -12.35 0.96
N TRP A 271 10.01 -12.14 1.12
CA TRP A 271 9.08 -11.85 0.04
C TRP A 271 8.46 -10.48 0.27
N SER A 272 8.31 -9.72 -0.80
CA SER A 272 7.56 -8.47 -0.77
C SER A 272 6.72 -8.27 -2.02
N THR A 273 5.66 -7.48 -1.91
CA THR A 273 4.91 -7.00 -3.06
C THR A 273 4.51 -5.54 -2.89
N ALA A 274 4.44 -4.82 -4.01
CA ALA A 274 3.86 -3.49 -4.13
C ALA A 274 3.07 -3.42 -5.44
N GLY A 275 2.01 -2.62 -5.48
CA GLY A 275 1.20 -2.49 -6.68
C GLY A 275 -0.05 -1.65 -6.48
N SER A 276 -1.06 -1.91 -7.30
CA SER A 276 -2.33 -1.19 -7.28
C SER A 276 -3.46 -1.92 -6.55
N ALA A 277 -3.32 -3.22 -6.29
CA ALA A 277 -4.40 -4.04 -5.73
C ALA A 277 -4.62 -3.82 -4.23
N ASN A 278 -5.81 -3.33 -3.91
CA ASN A 278 -6.30 -3.25 -2.54
C ASN A 278 -6.68 -4.64 -1.99
N LEU A 279 -6.58 -4.83 -0.66
CA LEU A 279 -7.05 -6.05 0.01
C LEU A 279 -8.57 -6.01 0.23
N ASN A 280 -9.30 -6.10 -0.87
CA ASN A 280 -10.76 -6.22 -0.94
C ASN A 280 -11.18 -7.04 -2.18
N ASN A 281 -12.48 -7.22 -2.40
CA ASN A 281 -12.97 -7.91 -3.60
C ASN A 281 -12.59 -7.19 -4.90
N ARG A 282 -12.49 -5.85 -4.88
CA ARG A 282 -12.15 -5.06 -6.07
C ARG A 282 -10.71 -5.35 -6.52
N GLY A 283 -9.73 -5.14 -5.65
CA GLY A 283 -8.33 -5.35 -6.00
C GLY A 283 -7.97 -6.82 -6.29
N LEU A 284 -8.63 -7.75 -5.61
CA LEU A 284 -8.32 -9.18 -5.74
C LEU A 284 -9.13 -9.90 -6.83
N ARG A 285 -10.20 -9.29 -7.35
CA ARG A 285 -11.12 -9.97 -8.28
C ARG A 285 -11.78 -9.06 -9.33
N ASP A 286 -12.32 -7.90 -8.93
CA ASP A 286 -13.31 -7.17 -9.74
C ASP A 286 -12.72 -5.98 -10.54
N ASP A 287 -11.56 -5.45 -10.16
CA ASP A 287 -10.85 -4.39 -10.89
C ASP A 287 -9.64 -4.95 -11.64
N THR A 288 -9.22 -4.28 -12.71
CA THR A 288 -7.92 -4.61 -13.32
C THR A 288 -6.80 -4.02 -12.48
N GLU A 289 -5.88 -4.88 -12.03
CA GLU A 289 -4.82 -4.50 -11.11
C GLU A 289 -3.48 -5.09 -11.54
N MET A 290 -2.39 -4.53 -11.01
CA MET A 290 -1.04 -5.05 -11.20
C MET A 290 -0.22 -4.86 -9.94
N ASN A 291 0.43 -5.95 -9.52
CA ASN A 291 1.46 -5.93 -8.50
C ASN A 291 2.78 -6.44 -9.06
N VAL A 292 3.87 -5.91 -8.53
CA VAL A 292 5.18 -6.53 -8.60
C VAL A 292 5.42 -7.28 -7.29
N ALA A 293 5.75 -8.55 -7.39
CA ALA A 293 6.16 -9.39 -6.27
C ALA A 293 7.62 -9.77 -6.44
N THR A 294 8.35 -9.82 -5.33
CA THR A 294 9.78 -10.16 -5.32
C THR A 294 10.07 -11.24 -4.28
N LEU A 295 10.95 -12.17 -4.63
CA LEU A 295 11.63 -13.04 -3.68
C LEU A 295 13.08 -12.57 -3.63
N ASP A 296 13.35 -11.68 -2.68
CA ASP A 296 14.63 -11.03 -2.45
C ASP A 296 14.71 -10.56 -1.00
N ALA A 297 15.57 -11.21 -0.21
CA ALA A 297 15.71 -10.90 1.20
C ALA A 297 16.31 -9.51 1.45
N GLU A 298 17.26 -9.08 0.61
CA GLU A 298 17.90 -7.78 0.78
C GLU A 298 16.89 -6.66 0.49
N LEU A 299 16.08 -6.81 -0.56
CA LEU A 299 15.05 -5.83 -0.92
C LEU A 299 13.91 -5.79 0.10
N ALA A 300 13.37 -6.95 0.52
CA ALA A 300 12.28 -7.03 1.49
C ALA A 300 12.69 -6.43 2.84
N TYR A 301 13.87 -6.82 3.35
CA TYR A 301 14.46 -6.26 4.57
C TYR A 301 14.67 -4.74 4.47
N SER A 302 15.24 -4.27 3.37
CA SER A 302 15.52 -2.84 3.15
C SER A 302 14.24 -2.01 3.06
N LEU A 303 13.21 -2.52 2.36
CA LEU A 303 11.90 -1.89 2.27
C LEU A 303 11.26 -1.73 3.65
N ARG A 304 11.29 -2.78 4.49
CA ARG A 304 10.77 -2.71 5.86
C ARG A 304 11.50 -1.64 6.67
N LEU A 305 12.83 -1.60 6.62
CA LEU A 305 13.63 -0.62 7.37
C LEU A 305 13.33 0.82 6.94
N LEU A 306 13.17 1.07 5.64
CA LEU A 306 12.83 2.40 5.12
C LEU A 306 11.45 2.85 5.59
N LEU A 307 10.42 2.01 5.40
CA LEU A 307 9.04 2.32 5.83
C LEU A 307 8.97 2.54 7.34
N TRP A 308 9.61 1.67 8.13
CA TRP A 308 9.58 1.82 9.60
C TRP A 308 10.37 3.02 10.07
N SER A 309 11.48 3.34 9.42
CA SER A 309 12.26 4.54 9.71
C SER A 309 11.45 5.82 9.50
N GLU A 310 10.70 5.89 8.40
CA GLU A 310 9.76 6.97 8.11
C GLU A 310 8.68 7.06 9.21
N HIS A 311 7.94 5.97 9.44
CA HIS A 311 6.82 5.93 10.38
C HIS A 311 7.21 6.24 11.83
N LEU A 312 8.39 5.79 12.25
CA LEU A 312 8.95 6.06 13.58
C LEU A 312 9.56 7.46 13.72
N GLY A 313 9.76 8.18 12.62
CA GLY A 313 10.47 9.45 12.56
C GLY A 313 11.96 9.32 12.93
N LEU A 314 12.62 8.22 12.53
CA LEU A 314 14.03 7.99 12.85
C LEU A 314 14.95 8.79 11.94
N LEU A 315 14.56 8.99 10.68
CA LEU A 315 15.30 9.72 9.67
C LEU A 315 14.43 10.83 9.08
N ASN A 316 15.06 11.92 8.64
CA ASN A 316 14.40 12.98 7.88
C ASN A 316 14.40 12.66 6.37
N ASP A 317 13.68 13.46 5.59
CA ASP A 317 13.49 13.28 4.15
C ASP A 317 14.80 13.18 3.35
N ASP A 318 15.78 14.03 3.65
CA ASP A 318 17.07 14.03 2.95
C ASP A 318 17.86 12.75 3.27
N ASP A 319 17.90 12.36 4.54
CA ASP A 319 18.57 11.15 5.02
C ASP A 319 17.90 9.88 4.43
N LEU A 320 16.58 9.83 4.35
CA LEU A 320 15.83 8.75 3.68
C LEU A 320 16.16 8.70 2.18
N LEU A 321 16.22 9.84 1.50
CA LEU A 321 16.56 9.91 0.08
C LEU A 321 17.99 9.43 -0.20
N PHE A 322 18.97 9.82 0.62
CA PHE A 322 20.36 9.35 0.49
C PHE A 322 20.45 7.83 0.69
N LEU A 323 19.73 7.30 1.68
CA LEU A 323 19.69 5.87 1.95
C LEU A 323 19.00 5.10 0.83
N LEU A 324 17.84 5.56 0.35
CA LEU A 324 17.13 4.94 -0.77
C LEU A 324 18.00 4.86 -2.01
N ARG A 325 18.70 5.95 -2.37
CA ARG A 325 19.63 5.97 -3.51
C ARG A 325 20.78 4.99 -3.32
N HIS A 326 21.33 4.91 -2.11
CA HIS A 326 22.41 3.96 -1.80
C HIS A 326 21.94 2.51 -1.99
N LEU A 327 20.78 2.16 -1.42
CA LEU A 327 20.21 0.81 -1.49
C LEU A 327 19.77 0.43 -2.92
N ALA A 328 19.35 1.41 -3.71
CA ALA A 328 19.03 1.24 -5.13
C ALA A 328 20.27 1.30 -6.05
N TYR A 329 21.49 1.31 -5.50
CA TYR A 329 22.76 1.43 -6.25
C TYR A 329 22.83 2.65 -7.18
N GLN A 330 22.08 3.70 -6.87
CA GLN A 330 22.07 4.94 -7.63
C GLN A 330 23.29 5.80 -7.29
N ARG A 331 23.84 6.45 -8.32
CA ARG A 331 25.01 7.31 -8.15
C ARG A 331 24.64 8.58 -7.37
N GLN A 332 25.42 8.86 -6.32
CA GLN A 332 25.30 10.08 -5.51
C GLN A 332 26.68 10.64 -5.13
N ARG A 333 26.73 11.81 -4.49
CA ARG A 333 28.00 12.46 -4.11
C ARG A 333 28.67 11.66 -2.97
N PRO A 334 30.01 11.62 -2.88
CA PRO A 334 30.71 10.85 -1.85
C PRO A 334 30.28 11.14 -0.40
N PRO A 335 29.99 12.40 0.00
CA PRO A 335 29.49 12.67 1.35
C PRO A 335 28.09 12.09 1.62
N GLU A 336 27.19 12.15 0.63
CA GLU A 336 25.83 11.59 0.71
C GLU A 336 25.88 10.07 0.84
N ASP A 337 26.77 9.43 0.08
CA ASP A 337 26.98 7.99 0.12
C ASP A 337 27.63 7.52 1.44
N SER A 338 28.53 8.31 2.01
CA SER A 338 29.07 8.05 3.35
C SER A 338 27.98 8.14 4.40
N ARG A 339 27.16 9.19 4.33
CA ARG A 339 26.01 9.37 5.23
C ARG A 339 25.04 8.21 5.10
N ALA A 340 24.68 7.80 3.89
CA ALA A 340 23.77 6.68 3.65
C ALA A 340 24.25 5.37 4.30
N ARG A 341 25.56 5.06 4.25
CA ARG A 341 26.12 3.88 4.93
C ARG A 341 26.01 3.96 6.45
N GLU A 342 26.27 5.13 7.03
CA GLU A 342 26.11 5.35 8.47
C GLU A 342 24.65 5.17 8.90
N LEU A 343 23.73 5.74 8.13
CA LEU A 343 22.29 5.61 8.35
C LEU A 343 21.84 4.15 8.23
N TRP A 344 22.34 3.43 7.24
CA TRP A 344 22.05 2.01 7.06
C TRP A 344 22.47 1.20 8.28
N HIS A 345 23.70 1.39 8.76
CA HIS A 345 24.16 0.73 9.98
C HIS A 345 23.29 1.08 11.20
N TYR A 346 22.94 2.35 11.38
CA TYR A 346 22.05 2.79 12.46
C TYR A 346 20.68 2.10 12.39
N LEU A 347 20.06 2.02 11.21
CA LEU A 347 18.78 1.33 11.05
C LEU A 347 18.89 -0.18 11.27
N GLN A 348 19.98 -0.82 10.86
CA GLN A 348 20.23 -2.23 11.16
C GLN A 348 20.38 -2.46 12.66
N GLU A 349 21.11 -1.61 13.39
CA GLU A 349 21.23 -1.71 14.85
C GLU A 349 19.90 -1.49 15.57
N THR A 350 19.02 -0.64 15.00
CA THR A 350 17.75 -0.25 15.64
C THR A 350 16.59 -1.18 15.28
N LEU A 351 16.52 -1.65 14.03
CA LEU A 351 15.33 -2.28 13.43
C LEU A 351 15.62 -3.65 12.79
N ALA A 352 16.82 -4.22 12.90
CA ALA A 352 17.11 -5.51 12.25
C ALA A 352 16.16 -6.63 12.68
N ASP A 353 15.85 -6.73 13.97
CA ASP A 353 14.85 -7.67 14.46
C ASP A 353 13.43 -7.10 14.25
N PRO A 354 12.59 -7.73 13.40
CA PRO A 354 11.24 -7.23 13.14
C PRO A 354 10.36 -7.23 14.40
N LEU A 355 10.59 -8.12 15.38
CA LEU A 355 9.81 -8.13 16.62
C LEU A 355 10.17 -6.94 17.51
N VAL A 356 11.45 -6.59 17.58
CA VAL A 356 11.92 -5.40 18.30
C VAL A 356 11.38 -4.15 17.62
N GLY A 357 11.48 -4.04 16.30
CA GLY A 357 10.96 -2.87 15.59
C GLY A 357 9.44 -2.75 15.68
N LEU A 358 8.67 -3.85 15.62
CA LEU A 358 7.21 -3.81 15.82
C LEU A 358 6.85 -3.32 17.23
N ARG A 359 7.63 -3.70 18.24
CA ARG A 359 7.46 -3.17 19.61
C ARG A 359 7.77 -1.67 19.66
N LEU A 360 8.83 -1.20 19.01
CA LEU A 360 9.14 0.23 18.91
C LEU A 360 8.00 1.00 18.23
N MET A 361 7.42 0.45 17.15
CA MET A 361 6.27 1.05 16.47
C MET A 361 5.04 1.15 17.40
N TYR A 362 4.74 0.08 18.14
CA TYR A 362 3.68 0.07 19.14
C TYR A 362 3.91 1.14 20.22
N ASP A 363 5.10 1.17 20.82
CA ASP A 363 5.42 2.13 21.87
C ASP A 363 5.37 3.58 21.35
N ARG A 364 5.76 3.81 20.08
CA ARG A 364 5.61 5.10 19.41
C ARG A 364 4.15 5.50 19.24
N ALA A 365 3.31 4.59 18.75
CA ALA A 365 1.89 4.84 18.56
C ALA A 365 1.20 5.21 19.88
N GLU A 366 1.49 4.47 20.96
CA GLU A 366 0.96 4.75 22.29
C GLU A 366 1.47 6.07 22.89
N ASP A 367 2.73 6.45 22.63
CA ASP A 367 3.25 7.76 23.01
C ASP A 367 2.56 8.89 22.24
N ASN A 368 2.37 8.72 20.94
CA ASN A 368 1.67 9.67 20.09
C ASN A 368 0.19 9.80 20.46
N LEU A 369 -0.50 8.73 20.86
CA LEU A 369 -1.86 8.81 21.39
C LEU A 369 -1.91 9.63 22.69
N ARG A 370 -0.95 9.46 23.60
CA ARG A 370 -0.84 10.25 24.83
C ARG A 370 -0.54 11.73 24.53
N ARG A 371 0.35 12.01 23.58
CA ARG A 371 0.66 13.37 23.10
C ARG A 371 -0.55 14.04 22.48
N TYR A 372 -1.28 13.33 21.62
CA TYR A 372 -2.51 13.78 21.00
C TYR A 372 -3.52 14.24 22.06
N LYS A 373 -3.82 13.38 23.04
CA LYS A 373 -4.71 13.69 24.17
C LYS A 373 -4.22 14.86 25.03
N ALA A 374 -2.90 15.05 25.12
CA ALA A 374 -2.26 16.14 25.83
C ALA A 374 -2.06 17.43 24.99
N ARG A 375 -2.52 17.46 23.73
CA ARG A 375 -2.30 18.56 22.77
C ARG A 375 -0.81 18.88 22.56
N GLN A 376 0.00 17.85 22.35
CA GLN A 376 1.44 17.93 22.10
C GLN A 376 1.79 17.41 20.69
N PRO A 377 2.86 17.94 20.07
CA PRO A 377 3.27 17.51 18.74
C PRO A 377 3.60 16.02 18.71
N LEU A 378 3.23 15.38 17.60
CA LEU A 378 3.56 13.99 17.30
C LEU A 378 5.06 13.85 17.04
N VAL A 379 5.58 12.64 17.23
CA VAL A 379 6.93 12.27 16.82
C VAL A 379 6.84 11.12 15.81
N GLY A 380 7.41 11.29 14.62
CA GLY A 380 7.09 10.41 13.50
C GLY A 380 5.59 10.47 13.16
N HIS A 381 5.06 9.39 12.61
CA HIS A 381 3.72 9.38 12.02
C HIS A 381 2.76 8.38 12.66
N LEU A 382 3.26 7.41 13.45
CA LEU A 382 2.44 6.33 13.97
C LEU A 382 1.43 6.77 15.03
N LEU A 383 0.18 6.37 14.83
CA LEU A 383 -0.90 6.38 15.81
C LEU A 383 -1.57 4.99 15.82
N PRO A 384 -2.22 4.57 16.92
CA PRO A 384 -2.95 3.31 16.93
C PRO A 384 -4.16 3.40 16.02
N TYR A 385 -4.46 2.35 15.26
CA TYR A 385 -5.74 2.29 14.57
C TYR A 385 -6.84 1.97 15.60
N LEU A 386 -7.77 2.91 15.79
CA LEU A 386 -8.91 2.76 16.68
C LEU A 386 -10.15 2.52 15.82
N THR A 387 -10.80 1.36 15.97
CA THR A 387 -12.11 1.10 15.35
C THR A 387 -13.18 2.05 15.90
N ALA A 388 -14.37 2.06 15.30
CA ALA A 388 -15.51 2.84 15.83
C ALA A 388 -15.90 2.41 17.26
N GLU A 389 -15.59 1.16 17.63
CA GLU A 389 -15.80 0.63 18.98
C GLU A 389 -14.64 0.96 19.93
N ASP A 390 -13.39 1.06 19.43
CA ASP A 390 -12.20 1.31 20.25
C ASP A 390 -12.07 2.80 20.65
N ALA A 391 -12.31 3.73 19.72
CA ALA A 391 -12.07 5.16 19.98
C ALA A 391 -12.86 5.74 21.18
N PRO A 392 -14.15 5.40 21.39
CA PRO A 392 -14.88 5.84 22.58
C PRO A 392 -14.29 5.31 23.90
N GLN A 393 -13.67 4.12 23.88
CA GLN A 393 -13.00 3.56 25.07
C GLN A 393 -11.75 4.36 25.43
N GLU A 394 -11.12 4.98 24.43
CA GLU A 394 -10.01 5.92 24.60
C GLU A 394 -10.46 7.35 24.94
N GLY A 395 -11.77 7.60 25.05
CA GLY A 395 -12.34 8.92 25.30
C GLY A 395 -12.29 9.85 24.08
N LEU A 396 -12.23 9.28 22.87
CA LEU A 396 -12.13 10.00 21.61
C LEU A 396 -13.40 9.79 20.77
N PRO A 397 -13.86 10.81 20.03
CA PRO A 397 -14.89 10.61 19.02
C PRO A 397 -14.29 9.82 17.84
N CYS A 398 -15.13 9.05 17.16
CA CYS A 398 -14.80 8.48 15.86
C CYS A 398 -15.96 8.71 14.91
N HIS A 399 -15.70 9.44 13.84
CA HIS A 399 -16.67 9.71 12.80
C HIS A 399 -16.43 8.76 11.63
N GLU A 400 -17.51 8.26 11.03
CA GLU A 400 -17.41 7.34 9.90
C GLU A 400 -16.65 7.96 8.71
N GLU A 401 -16.94 9.23 8.40
CA GLU A 401 -16.36 9.95 7.26
C GLU A 401 -14.98 10.58 7.53
N ARG A 402 -14.57 10.75 8.80
CA ARG A 402 -13.37 11.54 9.16
C ARG A 402 -12.39 10.82 10.09
N GLY A 403 -12.77 9.65 10.59
CA GLY A 403 -11.96 8.90 11.54
C GLY A 403 -11.95 9.58 12.92
N TRP A 404 -10.86 9.40 13.65
CA TRP A 404 -10.72 9.96 15.00
C TRP A 404 -9.60 11.00 15.13
N ILE A 405 -8.68 11.10 14.16
CA ILE A 405 -7.50 11.97 14.27
C ILE A 405 -7.89 13.45 14.13
N GLU A 406 -8.64 13.80 13.09
CA GLU A 406 -9.01 15.18 12.82
C GLU A 406 -10.29 15.54 13.59
N GLN A 407 -10.12 16.31 14.66
CA GLN A 407 -11.24 16.86 15.43
C GLN A 407 -11.80 18.12 14.75
N ALA A 408 -13.12 18.25 14.73
CA ALA A 408 -13.86 19.37 14.13
C ALA A 408 -13.70 20.70 14.88
#